data_AF-A0A2D6MDL3-F1
#
_entry.id   AF-A0A2D6MDL3-F1
#
_cell.length_a   1.000
_cell.length_b   1.000
_cell.length_c   1.000
_cell.angle_alpha   90.00
_cell.angle_beta   90.00
_cell.angle_gamma   90.00
#
_symmetry.space_group_name_H-M   'P 1'
#
loop_
_entity.id
_entity.type
_entity.pdbx_description
1 polymer ?
#
loop_
_entity_poly.entity_id
_entity_poly.type
_entity_poly.pdbx_seq_one_letter_code
_entity_poly.pdbx_strand_id
1 'polypeptide(L)' 'MKNNSLEREIKDILNKTSRENISDTPDFILAEYLIDCLEAFEKATNKRNQWYTTDNKPACISIT' A
#
# COMPACT_ATOMS: atom_id res chain seq x y z
N MET A 1 1.15 10.37 11.29
CA MET A 1 2.47 10.32 10.62
C MET A 1 2.46 11.39 9.53
N LYS A 2 3.60 12.00 9.20
CA LYS A 2 3.68 13.12 8.24
C LYS A 2 3.50 12.58 6.81
N ASN A 3 2.26 12.40 6.38
CA ASN A 3 1.91 12.05 4.98
C ASN A 3 2.35 13.17 4.00
N ASN A 4 2.54 14.39 4.51
CA ASN A 4 2.93 15.57 3.74
C ASN A 4 4.30 15.49 3.02
N SER A 5 5.19 14.53 3.35
CA SER A 5 6.47 14.37 2.61
C SER A 5 6.30 13.47 1.40
N LEU A 6 5.77 12.26 1.61
CA LEU A 6 5.68 11.25 0.55
C LEU A 6 4.63 11.61 -0.50
N GLU A 7 3.45 12.05 -0.07
CA GLU A 7 2.39 12.48 -1.00
C GLU A 7 2.87 13.65 -1.88
N ARG A 8 3.61 14.58 -1.27
CA ARG A 8 4.22 15.71 -1.99
C ARG A 8 5.27 15.23 -2.99
N GLU A 9 6.16 14.33 -2.59
CA GLU A 9 7.17 13.76 -3.48
C GLU A 9 6.54 13.00 -4.65
N ILE A 10 5.48 12.23 -4.40
CA ILE A 10 4.72 11.53 -5.45
C ILE A 10 4.10 12.54 -6.41
N LYS A 11 3.42 13.56 -5.89
CA LYS A 11 2.83 14.63 -6.71
C LYS A 11 3.89 15.34 -7.57
N ASP A 12 5.05 15.66 -6.99
CA ASP A 12 6.14 16.33 -7.70
C ASP A 12 6.73 15.42 -8.81
N ILE A 13 6.82 14.11 -8.59
CA ILE A 13 7.23 13.13 -9.62
C ILE A 13 6.18 13.01 -10.73
N LEU A 14 4.90 12.94 -10.39
CA LEU A 14 3.81 12.85 -11.37
C LEU A 14 3.86 14.05 -12.31
N ASN A 15 3.87 15.25 -11.74
CA ASN A 15 3.97 16.51 -12.48
C ASN A 15 5.24 16.56 -13.35
N LYS A 16 6.40 16.15 -12.80
CA LYS A 16 7.67 16.11 -13.55
C LYS A 16 7.64 15.14 -14.73
N THR A 17 6.91 14.04 -14.61
CA THR A 17 6.83 12.99 -15.64
C THR A 17 5.66 13.19 -16.60
N SER A 18 4.83 14.21 -16.38
CA SER A 18 3.59 14.47 -17.11
C SER A 18 2.69 13.25 -17.19
N ARG A 19 2.71 12.41 -16.15
CA ARG A 19 2.00 11.13 -16.12
C ARG A 19 0.49 11.33 -16.05
N GLU A 20 0.06 12.45 -15.46
CA GLU A 20 -1.31 12.95 -15.38
C GLU A 20 -1.96 13.18 -16.75
N ASN A 21 -1.17 13.60 -17.75
CA ASN A 21 -1.67 13.82 -19.11
C ASN A 21 -2.18 12.53 -19.78
N ILE A 22 -1.76 11.37 -19.29
CA ILE A 22 -2.20 10.08 -19.83
C ILE A 22 -3.54 9.65 -19.20
N SER A 23 -3.79 10.04 -17.94
CA SER A 23 -5.01 9.68 -17.21
C SER A 23 -6.06 10.79 -17.18
N ASP A 24 -5.76 11.98 -17.70
CA ASP A 24 -6.61 13.18 -17.63
C ASP A 24 -7.10 13.46 -16.20
N THR A 25 -6.20 13.29 -15.23
CA THR A 25 -6.51 13.34 -13.79
C THR A 25 -5.55 14.30 -13.11
N PRO A 26 -6.01 15.32 -12.36
CA PRO A 26 -5.12 16.24 -11.65
C PRO A 26 -4.10 15.53 -10.75
N ASP A 27 -2.86 16.02 -10.74
CA ASP A 27 -1.70 15.40 -10.04
C ASP A 27 -1.98 15.07 -8.57
N PHE A 28 -2.69 15.95 -7.86
CA PHE A 28 -2.98 15.77 -6.44
C PHE A 28 -3.95 14.61 -6.18
N ILE A 29 -4.92 14.39 -7.08
CA ILE A 29 -5.88 13.28 -6.98
C ILE A 29 -5.17 11.96 -7.26
N LEU A 30 -4.29 11.94 -8.25
CA LEU A 30 -3.51 10.75 -8.57
C LEU A 30 -2.51 10.41 -7.46
N ALA A 31 -1.89 11.42 -6.83
CA ALA A 31 -1.01 11.22 -5.67
C ALA A 31 -1.78 10.64 -4.47
N GLU A 32 -2.96 11.20 -4.14
CA GLU A 32 -3.83 10.70 -3.07
C GLU A 32 -4.23 9.23 -3.32
N TYR A 33 -4.66 8.90 -4.54
CA TYR A 33 -4.98 7.52 -4.92
C TYR A 33 -3.81 6.55 -4.73
N LEU A 34 -2.59 6.96 -5.09
CA LEU A 34 -1.40 6.12 -4.92
C LEU A 34 -1.06 5.91 -3.45
N ILE A 35 -1.25 6.93 -2.61
CA ILE A 35 -1.09 6.81 -1.14
C ILE A 35 -2.10 5.79 -0.58
N ASP A 36 -3.37 5.88 -0.97
CA ASP A 36 -4.40 4.93 -0.54
C ASP A 36 -4.06 3.49 -0.94
N CYS A 37 -3.52 3.29 -2.14
CA CYS A 37 -3.05 1.98 -2.60
C CYS A 37 -1.91 1.44 -1.72
N LEU A 38 -0.97 2.29 -1.33
CA LEU A 38 0.13 1.91 -0.44
C LEU A 38 -0.38 1.56 0.96
N GLU A 39 -1.31 2.33 1.53
CA GLU A 39 -1.91 2.01 2.82
C GLU A 39 -2.68 0.68 2.79
N ALA A 40 -3.43 0.43 1.71
CA ALA A 40 -4.12 -0.84 1.52
C ALA A 40 -3.14 -2.02 1.46
N PHE A 41 -2.02 -1.83 0.76
CA PHE A 41 -0.95 -2.81 0.68
C PHE A 41 -0.28 -3.08 2.04
N GLU A 42 0.01 -2.05 2.82
CA GLU A 42 0.54 -2.18 4.19
C GLU A 42 -0.42 -2.97 5.09
N LYS A 43 -1.72 -2.66 5.04
CA LYS A 43 -2.75 -3.41 5.79
C LYS A 43 -2.76 -4.88 5.39
N ALA A 44 -2.67 -5.20 4.09
CA ALA A 44 -2.65 -6.57 3.60
C ALA A 44 -1.38 -7.34 4.00
N THR A 45 -0.21 -6.70 3.89
CA THR A 45 1.07 -7.31 4.25
C THR A 45 1.20 -7.55 5.75
N ASN A 46 0.68 -6.64 6.58
CA ASN A 46 0.59 -6.84 8.03
C ASN A 46 -0.29 -8.05 8.39
N LYS A 47 -1.46 -8.20 7.77
CA LYS A 47 -2.31 -9.39 7.94
C LYS A 47 -1.61 -10.67 7.50
N ARG A 48 -0.90 -10.64 6.37
CA ARG A 48 -0.10 -11.78 5.89
C ARG A 48 0.99 -12.16 6.90
N ASN A 49 1.71 -11.17 7.44
CA ASN A 49 2.74 -11.41 8.44
C ASN A 49 2.14 -12.03 9.71
N GLN A 50 0.98 -11.53 10.18
CA GLN A 50 0.23 -12.13 11.28
C GLN A 50 -0.14 -13.59 11.01
N TRP A 51 -0.58 -13.92 9.79
CA TRP A 51 -0.89 -15.30 9.40
C TRP A 51 0.31 -16.24 9.55
N TYR A 52 1.53 -15.78 9.18
CA TYR A 52 2.75 -16.59 9.34
C TYR A 52 3.26 -16.65 10.79
N THR A 53 3.02 -15.63 11.60
CA THR A 53 3.46 -15.60 13.01
C THR A 53 2.47 -16.27 13.96
N THR A 54 1.21 -16.40 13.56
CA THR A 54 0.27 -17.24 14.29
C THR A 54 0.74 -18.67 14.00
N ASP A 55 1.23 -19.38 15.01
CA ASP A 55 1.49 -20.82 14.95
C ASP A 55 0.16 -21.55 14.65
N ASN A 56 -0.33 -21.46 13.42
CA ASN A 56 -1.38 -22.31 12.90
C ASN A 56 -0.73 -23.64 12.52
N LYS A 57 0.06 -24.21 13.44
CA LYS A 57 0.27 -25.65 13.47
C LYS A 57 -1.12 -26.21 13.72
N PRO A 58 -1.74 -26.97 12.80
CA PRO A 58 -2.79 -27.86 13.23
C PRO A 58 -2.19 -28.66 14.39
N ALA A 59 -2.81 -28.59 15.57
CA ALA A 59 -2.46 -29.47 16.66
C ALA A 59 -2.41 -30.88 16.05
N CYS A 60 -1.24 -31.52 16.16
CA CYS A 60 -1.01 -32.87 15.72
C CYS A 60 -2.26 -33.73 16.01
N ILE A 61 -3.02 -34.08 14.96
CA ILE A 61 -3.98 -35.16 15.07
C ILE A 61 -3.15 -36.44 15.17
N SER A 62 -2.78 -36.77 16.41
CA SER A 62 -2.28 -38.09 16.76
C SER A 62 -3.41 -39.09 16.56
N ILE A 63 -3.62 -39.51 15.31
CA ILE A 63 -4.31 -40.75 15.01
C ILE A 63 -3.35 -41.86 15.44
N THR A 64 -3.60 -42.36 16.66
CA THR A 64 -3.07 -43.63 17.18
C THR A 64 -3.76 -44.77 16.43
#